data_AF-A0A349JCH0-F1
#
_entry.id   AF-A0A349JCH0-F1
#
_cell.length_a   1.000
_cell.length_b   1.000
_cell.length_c   1.000
_cell.angle_alpha   90.00
_cell.angle_beta   90.00
_cell.angle_gamma   90.00
#
_symmetry.space_group_name_H-M   'P 1'
#
loop_
_entity.id
_entity.type
_entity.pdbx_description
1 polymer ?
#
loop_
_entity_poly.entity_id
_entity_poly.type
_entity_poly.pdbx_seq_one_letter_code
_entity_poly.pdbx_strand_id
1 'polypeptide(L)'
;PTTLFDFSRDALVLVGMGAAQQVLDALSGDDLTPVEHVLRAGLRRKLGDNAGATEDLEWCFRLTDELETSRTSLTKLFAARLGCLALGYLPASLVLDGLATIRADILHSPLLALTAFTCECHGDRLTALHLWRELSTEGSGFALLGKQGIERMG
;
A
#
# COMPACT_ATOMS: atom_id res chain seq x y z
N PRO A 1 0.45 -6.38 14.95
CA PRO A 1 -0.33 -7.03 13.86
C PRO A 1 -1.69 -6.36 13.64
N THR A 2 -2.52 -6.24 14.67
CA THR A 2 -3.80 -5.50 14.62
C THR A 2 -3.61 -4.00 14.32
N THR A 3 -2.53 -3.41 14.82
CA THR A 3 -2.19 -2.00 14.55
C THR A 3 -2.05 -1.67 13.06
N LEU A 4 -1.37 -2.52 12.27
CA LEU A 4 -1.30 -2.35 10.82
C LEU A 4 -2.66 -2.53 10.16
N PHE A 5 -3.44 -3.51 10.64
CA PHE A 5 -4.74 -3.84 10.10
C PHE A 5 -5.70 -2.65 10.22
N ASP A 6 -5.81 -2.09 11.42
CA ASP A 6 -6.67 -0.94 11.68
C ASP A 6 -6.15 0.31 10.96
N PHE A 7 -4.84 0.57 11.01
CA PHE A 7 -4.23 1.71 10.31
C PHE A 7 -4.52 1.71 8.81
N SER A 8 -4.19 0.63 8.09
CA SER A 8 -4.37 0.56 6.64
C SER A 8 -5.84 0.66 6.25
N ARG A 9 -6.73 0.01 7.02
CA ARG A 9 -8.18 0.06 6.78
C ARG A 9 -8.70 1.48 6.97
N ASP A 10 -8.46 2.07 8.14
CA ASP A 10 -9.09 3.33 8.53
C ASP A 10 -8.56 4.49 7.69
N ALA A 11 -7.24 4.54 7.44
CA ALA A 11 -6.65 5.55 6.59
C ALA A 11 -7.20 5.49 5.16
N LEU A 12 -7.24 4.30 4.55
CA LEU A 12 -7.72 4.15 3.18
C LEU A 12 -9.24 4.35 3.04
N VAL A 13 -10.03 4.05 4.09
CA VAL A 13 -11.46 4.41 4.13
C VAL A 13 -11.64 5.91 4.12
N LEU A 14 -10.88 6.66 4.94
CA LEU A 14 -10.89 8.12 4.96
C LEU A 14 -10.50 8.71 3.60
N VAL A 15 -9.49 8.15 2.95
CA VAL A 15 -9.12 8.50 1.57
C VAL A 15 -10.27 8.28 0.61
N GLY A 16 -10.97 7.14 0.72
CA GLY A 16 -12.18 6.84 -0.05
C GLY A 16 -13.33 7.82 0.19
N MET A 17 -13.38 8.46 1.36
CA MET A 17 -14.35 9.51 1.71
C MET A 17 -13.91 10.92 1.29
N GLY A 18 -12.79 11.06 0.57
CA GLY A 18 -12.27 12.34 0.11
C GLY A 18 -11.35 13.07 1.09
N ALA A 19 -10.94 12.42 2.19
CA ALA A 19 -10.06 13.03 3.20
C ALA A 19 -8.55 12.80 2.92
N ALA A 20 -8.16 12.69 1.65
CA ALA A 20 -6.79 12.35 1.27
C ALA A 20 -5.74 13.35 1.79
N GLN A 21 -6.06 14.66 1.77
CA GLN A 21 -5.16 15.70 2.29
C GLN A 21 -4.99 15.58 3.81
N GLN A 22 -6.08 15.35 4.55
CA GLN A 22 -6.03 15.23 6.01
C GLN A 22 -5.23 14.00 6.44
N VAL A 23 -5.36 12.89 5.71
CA VAL A 23 -4.54 11.70 5.96
C VAL A 23 -3.07 11.99 5.63
N LEU A 24 -2.77 12.71 4.54
CA LEU A 24 -1.40 13.12 4.22
C LEU A 24 -0.80 14.04 5.32
N ASP A 25 -1.57 15.00 5.81
CA ASP A 25 -1.16 15.91 6.88
C ASP A 25 -0.87 15.13 8.18
N ALA A 26 -1.64 14.09 8.48
CA ALA A 26 -1.38 13.21 9.62
C ALA A 26 -0.08 12.39 9.48
N LEU A 27 0.44 12.23 8.27
CA LEU A 27 1.69 11.52 7.95
C LEU A 27 2.88 12.47 7.75
N SER A 28 2.78 13.73 8.19
CA SER A 28 3.82 14.75 7.96
C SER A 28 5.08 14.58 8.83
N GLY A 29 5.15 13.57 9.69
CA GLY A 29 6.30 13.31 10.56
C GLY A 29 7.49 12.65 9.85
N ASP A 30 8.65 12.68 10.52
CA ASP A 30 9.88 12.04 10.06
C ASP A 30 10.03 10.59 10.56
N ASP A 31 9.36 10.24 11.67
CA ASP A 31 9.40 8.89 12.25
C ASP A 31 8.21 8.06 11.74
N LEU A 32 8.24 7.75 10.45
CA LEU A 32 7.24 6.90 9.81
C LEU A 32 7.70 5.44 9.76
N THR A 33 6.74 4.55 9.96
CA THR A 33 6.92 3.14 9.65
C THR A 33 7.02 2.91 8.14
N PRO A 34 7.58 1.76 7.70
CA PRO A 34 7.68 1.44 6.28
C PRO A 34 6.36 1.47 5.51
N VAL A 35 5.26 1.07 6.16
CA VAL A 35 3.93 1.10 5.52
C VAL A 35 3.39 2.52 5.41
N GLU A 36 3.65 3.37 6.40
CA GLU A 36 3.26 4.77 6.36
C GLU A 36 3.98 5.52 5.23
N HIS A 37 5.26 5.22 4.97
CA HIS A 37 5.97 5.74 3.79
C HIS A 37 5.28 5.32 2.48
N VAL A 38 4.87 4.06 2.34
CA VAL A 38 4.14 3.59 1.12
C VAL A 38 2.81 4.32 0.96
N LEU A 39 2.03 4.45 2.04
CA LEU A 39 0.76 5.15 2.00
C LEU A 39 0.95 6.63 1.66
N ARG A 40 1.92 7.29 2.30
CA ARG A 40 2.26 8.70 2.06
C ARG A 40 2.68 8.93 0.62
N ALA A 41 3.51 8.04 0.05
CA ALA A 41 3.90 8.10 -1.35
C ALA A 41 2.68 8.10 -2.30
N GLY A 42 1.75 7.17 -2.09
CA GLY A 42 0.53 7.08 -2.89
C GLY A 42 -0.34 8.33 -2.76
N LEU A 43 -0.46 8.89 -1.55
CA LEU A 43 -1.21 10.12 -1.31
C LEU A 43 -0.56 11.35 -1.97
N ARG A 44 0.75 11.53 -1.81
CA ARG A 44 1.52 12.60 -2.46
C ARG A 44 1.35 12.54 -3.97
N ARG A 45 1.49 11.35 -4.56
CA ARG A 45 1.27 11.10 -5.99
C ARG A 45 -0.16 11.48 -6.43
N LYS A 46 -1.17 11.04 -5.68
CA LYS A 46 -2.59 11.34 -5.94
C LYS A 46 -2.90 12.84 -5.88
N LEU A 47 -2.20 13.57 -5.01
CA LEU A 47 -2.36 15.02 -4.81
C LEU A 47 -1.40 15.86 -5.67
N GLY A 48 -0.62 15.23 -6.55
CA GLY A 48 0.25 15.91 -7.52
C GLY A 48 1.68 16.18 -7.04
N ASP A 49 2.04 15.83 -5.81
CA ASP A 49 3.40 15.90 -5.30
C ASP A 49 4.21 14.66 -5.73
N ASN A 50 4.67 14.70 -6.99
CA ASN A 50 5.45 13.60 -7.56
C ASN A 50 6.85 13.47 -6.95
N ALA A 51 7.46 14.59 -6.54
CA ALA A 51 8.81 14.60 -6.00
C ALA A 51 8.83 13.95 -4.61
N GLY A 52 7.95 14.40 -3.70
CA GLY A 52 7.85 13.80 -2.37
C GLY A 52 7.37 12.35 -2.41
N ALA A 53 6.53 11.98 -3.39
CA ALA A 53 6.16 10.59 -3.61
C ALA A 53 7.38 9.73 -3.97
N THR A 54 8.23 10.20 -4.88
CA THR A 54 9.47 9.49 -5.25
C THR A 54 10.41 9.35 -4.05
N GLU A 55 10.59 10.40 -3.24
CA GLU A 55 11.44 10.34 -2.04
C GLU A 55 11.01 9.25 -1.05
N ASP A 56 9.70 9.13 -0.79
CA ASP A 56 9.15 8.09 0.07
C ASP A 56 9.37 6.68 -0.50
N LEU A 57 9.21 6.52 -1.81
CA LEU A 57 9.41 5.22 -2.47
C LEU A 57 10.87 4.82 -2.53
N GLU A 58 11.78 5.77 -2.74
CA GLU A 58 13.22 5.54 -2.66
C GLU A 58 13.65 5.17 -1.25
N TRP A 59 13.00 5.74 -0.23
CA TRP A 59 13.18 5.31 1.14
C TRP A 59 12.77 3.85 1.34
N CYS A 60 11.58 3.48 0.85
CA CYS A 60 11.15 2.08 0.89
C CYS A 60 12.09 1.15 0.11
N PHE A 61 12.57 1.59 -1.06
CA PHE A 61 13.53 0.84 -1.87
C PHE A 61 14.80 0.52 -1.09
N ARG A 62 15.39 1.49 -0.37
CA ARG A 62 16.61 1.26 0.43
C ARG A 62 16.46 0.19 1.52
N LEU A 63 15.23 -0.15 1.93
CA LEU A 63 15.00 -1.26 2.85
C LEU A 63 15.44 -2.60 2.26
N THR A 64 15.56 -2.76 0.93
CA THR A 64 16.06 -4.00 0.33
C THR A 64 17.42 -4.40 0.90
N ASP A 65 18.30 -3.43 1.15
CA ASP A 65 19.64 -3.68 1.68
C ASP A 65 19.59 -4.15 3.15
N GLU A 66 18.63 -3.65 3.94
CA GLU A 66 18.38 -4.12 5.31
C GLU A 66 17.81 -5.54 5.37
N LEU A 67 17.06 -5.94 4.34
CA LEU A 67 16.40 -7.24 4.27
C LEU A 67 17.39 -8.36 4.00
N GLU A 68 18.46 -8.09 3.24
CA GLU A 68 19.53 -9.06 2.99
C GLU A 68 20.31 -9.43 4.26
N THR A 69 20.26 -8.57 5.28
CA THR A 69 21.13 -8.65 6.47
C THR A 69 20.42 -9.01 7.77
N SER A 70 19.07 -9.15 7.79
CA SER A 70 18.30 -9.30 9.05
C SER A 70 17.10 -10.25 8.99
N ARG A 71 16.61 -10.68 10.17
CA ARG A 71 15.34 -11.43 10.33
C ARG A 71 14.18 -10.52 9.87
N THR A 72 13.68 -10.80 8.67
CA THR A 72 12.77 -9.93 7.92
C THR A 72 11.37 -9.83 8.54
N SER A 73 10.92 -8.61 8.87
CA SER A 73 9.50 -8.33 9.07
C SER A 73 8.76 -8.37 7.73
N LEU A 74 7.62 -9.07 7.65
CA LEU A 74 6.77 -9.08 6.46
C LEU A 74 6.37 -7.66 6.03
N THR A 75 6.11 -6.76 6.96
CA THR A 75 5.75 -5.36 6.65
C THR A 75 6.90 -4.60 6.00
N LYS A 76 8.14 -4.81 6.47
CA LYS A 76 9.35 -4.24 5.85
C LYS A 76 9.57 -4.81 4.45
N LEU A 77 9.42 -6.13 4.30
CA LEU A 77 9.55 -6.81 3.01
C LEU A 77 8.57 -6.25 1.97
N PHE A 78 7.30 -6.14 2.33
CA PHE A 78 6.29 -5.64 1.40
C PHE A 78 6.43 -4.14 1.15
N ALA A 79 6.81 -3.34 2.14
CA ALA A 79 7.11 -1.93 1.89
C ALA A 79 8.24 -1.77 0.88
N ALA A 80 9.34 -2.52 1.03
CA ALA A 80 10.44 -2.52 0.06
C ALA A 80 9.97 -2.93 -1.34
N ARG A 81 9.22 -4.02 -1.45
CA ARG A 81 8.66 -4.50 -2.73
C ARG A 81 7.73 -3.49 -3.38
N LEU A 82 6.90 -2.79 -2.61
CA LEU A 82 6.01 -1.75 -3.11
C LEU A 82 6.77 -0.50 -3.56
N GLY A 83 7.85 -0.14 -2.86
CA GLY A 83 8.83 0.85 -3.33
C GLY A 83 9.39 0.47 -4.70
N CYS A 84 9.92 -0.75 -4.84
CA CYS A 84 10.44 -1.25 -6.11
C CYS A 84 9.38 -1.29 -7.22
N LEU A 85 8.16 -1.74 -6.91
CA LEU A 85 7.04 -1.80 -7.85
C LEU A 85 6.69 -0.41 -8.38
N ALA A 86 6.48 0.55 -7.47
CA ALA A 86 6.05 1.90 -7.78
C ALA A 86 7.10 2.72 -8.56
N LEU A 87 8.38 2.39 -8.36
CA LEU A 87 9.53 2.95 -9.09
C LEU A 87 9.82 2.21 -10.41
N GLY A 88 9.16 1.08 -10.68
CA GLY A 88 9.31 0.31 -11.91
C GLY A 88 10.49 -0.69 -11.93
N TYR A 89 11.09 -0.98 -10.77
CA TYR A 89 12.17 -1.96 -10.63
C TYR A 89 11.68 -3.39 -10.43
N LEU A 90 10.42 -3.59 -10.05
CA LEU A 90 9.84 -4.90 -9.75
C LEU A 90 8.48 -5.07 -10.46
N PRO A 91 8.24 -6.17 -11.19
CA PRO A 91 6.92 -6.44 -11.77
C PRO A 91 5.89 -6.76 -10.68
N ALA A 92 4.64 -6.35 -10.89
CA ALA A 92 3.54 -6.59 -9.97
C ALA A 92 3.37 -8.08 -9.62
N SER A 93 3.56 -8.99 -10.59
CA SER A 93 3.43 -10.43 -10.40
C SER A 93 4.25 -10.96 -9.22
N LEU A 94 5.48 -10.47 -9.02
CA LEU A 94 6.33 -10.91 -7.91
C LEU A 94 5.82 -10.44 -6.54
N VAL A 95 5.16 -9.28 -6.49
CA VAL A 95 4.49 -8.81 -5.28
C VAL A 95 3.28 -9.69 -4.97
N LEU A 96 2.50 -10.01 -5.99
CA LEU A 96 1.30 -10.85 -5.88
C LEU A 96 1.63 -12.29 -5.48
N ASP A 97 2.68 -12.88 -6.04
CA ASP A 97 3.18 -14.20 -5.65
C ASP A 97 3.57 -14.20 -4.17
N GLY A 98 4.19 -13.11 -3.70
CA GLY A 98 4.44 -12.87 -2.28
C GLY A 98 3.17 -12.90 -1.44
N LEU A 99 2.14 -12.13 -1.84
CA LEU A 99 0.86 -12.07 -1.12
C LEU A 99 0.19 -13.45 -1.05
N ALA A 100 0.25 -14.21 -2.15
CA ALA A 100 -0.34 -15.54 -2.21
C ALA A 100 0.24 -16.50 -1.15
N THR A 101 1.53 -16.39 -0.83
CA THR A 101 2.17 -17.24 0.19
C THR A 101 1.71 -16.93 1.62
N ILE A 102 1.12 -15.75 1.86
CA ILE A 102 0.65 -15.31 3.17
C ILE A 102 -0.88 -15.20 3.25
N ARG A 103 -1.64 -15.84 2.35
CA ARG A 103 -3.11 -15.71 2.27
C ARG A 103 -3.86 -15.99 3.58
N ALA A 104 -3.34 -16.87 4.43
CA ALA A 104 -3.93 -17.20 5.73
C ALA A 104 -3.45 -16.30 6.88
N ASP A 105 -2.49 -15.40 6.63
CA ASP A 105 -1.94 -14.49 7.64
C ASP A 105 -2.84 -13.26 7.83
N ILE A 106 -2.92 -12.74 9.06
CA ILE A 106 -3.69 -11.53 9.39
C ILE A 106 -3.20 -10.29 8.63
N LEU A 107 -1.94 -10.30 8.19
CA LEU A 107 -1.33 -9.22 7.41
C LEU A 107 -1.71 -9.25 5.92
N HIS A 108 -2.35 -10.33 5.43
CA HIS A 108 -2.71 -10.45 4.03
C HIS A 108 -3.60 -9.30 3.54
N SER A 109 -4.77 -9.09 4.15
CA SER A 109 -5.72 -8.06 3.69
C SER A 109 -5.16 -6.62 3.77
N PRO A 110 -4.46 -6.22 4.85
CA PRO A 110 -3.82 -4.91 4.91
C PRO A 110 -2.75 -4.71 3.82
N LEU A 111 -1.92 -5.72 3.56
CA LEU A 111 -0.87 -5.64 2.52
C LEU A 111 -1.47 -5.69 1.11
N LEU A 112 -2.55 -6.44 0.91
CA LEU A 112 -3.31 -6.47 -0.34
C LEU A 112 -3.93 -5.09 -0.62
N ALA A 113 -4.50 -4.44 0.39
CA ALA A 113 -5.07 -3.09 0.29
C ALA A 113 -4.02 -2.03 -0.06
N LEU A 114 -2.85 -2.07 0.58
CA LEU A 114 -1.74 -1.18 0.24
C LEU A 114 -1.22 -1.44 -1.17
N THR A 115 -1.10 -2.70 -1.58
CA THR A 115 -0.68 -3.06 -2.95
C THR A 115 -1.67 -2.52 -3.98
N ALA A 116 -2.98 -2.70 -3.75
CA ALA A 116 -4.02 -2.18 -4.62
C ALA A 116 -3.96 -0.65 -4.72
N PHE A 117 -3.77 0.03 -3.60
CA PHE A 117 -3.64 1.50 -3.55
C PHE A 117 -2.39 2.00 -4.27
N THR A 118 -1.25 1.32 -4.10
CA THR A 118 -0.01 1.65 -4.82
C THR A 118 -0.21 1.48 -6.32
N CYS A 119 -0.78 0.36 -6.78
CA CYS A 119 -1.10 0.17 -8.20
C CYS A 119 -2.05 1.27 -8.73
N GLU A 120 -3.09 1.64 -7.96
CA GLU A 120 -4.02 2.73 -8.31
C GLU A 120 -3.26 4.05 -8.51
N CYS A 121 -2.42 4.44 -7.55
CA CYS A 121 -1.71 5.73 -7.57
C CYS A 121 -0.59 5.78 -8.61
N HIS A 122 -0.04 4.64 -9.01
CA HIS A 122 1.06 4.54 -9.98
C HIS A 122 0.61 4.19 -11.40
N GLY A 123 -0.71 4.10 -11.64
CA GLY A 123 -1.28 3.96 -12.97
C GLY A 123 -1.43 2.51 -13.46
N ASP A 124 -1.13 1.50 -12.64
CA ASP A 124 -1.43 0.10 -12.94
C ASP A 124 -2.89 -0.23 -12.60
N ARG A 125 -3.79 0.31 -13.44
CA ARG A 125 -5.24 0.22 -13.25
C ARG A 125 -5.78 -1.21 -13.27
N LEU A 126 -5.21 -2.08 -14.11
CA LEU A 126 -5.70 -3.46 -14.26
C LEU A 126 -5.41 -4.27 -13.00
N THR A 127 -4.17 -4.18 -12.50
CA THR A 127 -3.79 -4.85 -11.25
C THR A 127 -4.59 -4.26 -10.09
N ALA A 128 -4.68 -2.93 -9.96
CA ALA A 128 -5.46 -2.29 -8.91
C ALA A 128 -6.92 -2.80 -8.88
N LEU A 129 -7.57 -2.92 -10.04
CA LEU A 129 -8.98 -3.36 -10.12
C LEU A 129 -9.15 -4.81 -9.70
N HIS A 130 -8.21 -5.66 -10.10
CA HIS A 130 -8.20 -7.05 -9.68
C HIS A 130 -8.11 -7.16 -8.15
N LEU A 131 -7.20 -6.42 -7.52
CA LEU A 131 -6.99 -6.48 -6.08
C LEU A 131 -8.15 -5.84 -5.29
N TRP A 132 -8.73 -4.74 -5.78
CA TRP A 132 -9.92 -4.14 -5.16
C TRP A 132 -11.13 -5.07 -5.21
N ARG A 133 -11.28 -5.86 -6.28
CA ARG A 133 -12.32 -6.91 -6.37
C ARG A 133 -12.07 -8.05 -5.40
N GLU A 134 -10.82 -8.45 -5.17
CA GLU A 134 -10.53 -9.45 -4.14
C GLU A 134 -10.93 -8.94 -2.76
N LEU A 135 -10.56 -7.69 -2.44
CA LEU A 135 -10.87 -7.06 -1.15
C LEU A 135 -12.37 -6.82 -0.92
N SER A 136 -13.17 -6.65 -1.97
CA SER A 136 -14.61 -6.41 -1.86
C SER A 136 -15.41 -7.64 -1.39
N THR A 137 -14.77 -8.81 -1.34
CA THR A 137 -15.35 -10.05 -0.79
C THR A 137 -15.66 -9.90 0.70
N GLU A 138 -16.83 -10.35 1.12
CA GLU A 138 -17.27 -10.30 2.52
C GLU A 138 -16.38 -11.17 3.43
N GLY A 139 -16.28 -10.78 4.71
CA GLY A 139 -15.49 -11.50 5.72
C GLY A 139 -14.02 -11.11 5.83
N SER A 140 -13.49 -10.28 4.92
CA SER A 140 -12.10 -9.82 4.94
C SER A 140 -11.81 -8.69 5.94
N GLY A 141 -12.84 -7.98 6.41
CA GLY A 141 -12.73 -6.71 7.13
C GLY A 141 -12.41 -5.49 6.25
N PHE A 142 -12.22 -5.70 4.93
CA PHE A 142 -11.86 -4.68 3.94
C PHE A 142 -12.90 -4.53 2.82
N ALA A 143 -14.05 -5.18 2.92
CA ALA A 143 -15.09 -5.18 1.87
C ALA A 143 -15.54 -3.77 1.46
N LEU A 144 -15.71 -2.86 2.42
CA LEU A 144 -16.02 -1.45 2.15
C LEU A 144 -14.91 -0.79 1.33
N LEU A 145 -13.65 -1.01 1.71
CA LEU A 145 -12.51 -0.44 1.02
C LEU A 145 -12.42 -0.96 -0.43
N GLY A 146 -12.62 -2.26 -0.64
CA GLY A 146 -12.66 -2.85 -1.97
C GLY A 146 -13.74 -2.20 -2.85
N LYS A 147 -14.94 -1.98 -2.32
CA LYS A 147 -16.03 -1.27 -3.03
C LYS A 147 -15.64 0.16 -3.37
N GLN A 148 -15.14 0.92 -2.41
CA GLN A 148 -14.66 2.30 -2.64
C GLN A 148 -13.54 2.36 -3.70
N GLY A 149 -12.62 1.38 -3.69
CA GLY A 149 -11.54 1.28 -4.68
C GLY A 149 -12.05 1.04 -6.09
N ILE A 150 -13.03 0.15 -6.26
CA ILE A 150 -13.69 -0.08 -7.54
C ILE A 150 -14.39 1.21 -8.02
N GLU A 151 -15.19 1.84 -7.16
CA GLU A 151 -15.94 3.06 -7.47
C GLU A 151 -15.03 4.21 -7.92
N ARG A 152 -13.88 4.42 -7.24
CA ARG A 152 -12.91 5.46 -7.62
C ARG A 152 -12.34 5.28 -9.01
N MET A 153 -12.31 4.05 -9.51
CA MET A 153 -11.75 3.78 -10.82
C MET A 153 -12.81 3.89 -11.92
N GLY A 154 -14.12 3.83 -11.63
CA GLY A 154 -15.18 3.84 -12.63
C GLY A 154 -15.35 2.48 -13.28
#